data_AF-A0A165YKI5-F1
#
_entry.id   AF-A0A165YKI5-F1
#
_cell.length_a   1.000
_cell.length_b   1.000
_cell.length_c   1.000
_cell.angle_alpha   90.00
_cell.angle_beta   90.00
_cell.angle_gamma   90.00
#
_symmetry.space_group_name_H-M   'P 1'
#
loop_
_entity.id
_entity.type
_entity.pdbx_description
1 polymer ?
#
loop_
_entity_poly.entity_id
_entity_poly.type
_entity_poly.pdbx_seq_one_letter_code
_entity_poly.pdbx_strand_id
1 'polypeptide(L)'
;MLVVAQPATPGLSNLPGTQKECARIRALIPDTAYTLLEHEQAVVAKTATVINQYPWVHFACHGVQDAVDPTQSAFALYDGRLTLSMLMGTVADNAELAFLAAGMLVVGFKGVIATMWSIGDEDAPIVAEAYYRKLLDLRSSGTVGAGRTGAAYALHEAVKVLREKVGEQNLVKWAPFVHFGV
;
A
#
# COMPACT_ATOMS: atom_id res chain seq x y z
N MET A 1 -0.61 6.82 -11.06
CA MET A 1 -0.90 5.90 -9.94
C MET A 1 -2.08 6.41 -9.15
N LEU A 2 -2.79 5.54 -8.43
CA LEU A 2 -3.81 5.93 -7.47
C LEU A 2 -3.20 5.96 -6.07
N VAL A 3 -3.49 7.01 -5.29
CA VAL A 3 -3.16 7.11 -3.86
C VAL A 3 -4.48 7.21 -3.11
N VAL A 4 -4.72 6.30 -2.18
CA VAL A 4 -5.91 6.27 -1.31
C VAL A 4 -5.44 6.45 0.11
N ALA A 5 -5.89 7.52 0.76
CA ALA A 5 -5.37 7.98 2.04
C ALA A 5 -6.50 8.23 3.04
N GLN A 6 -6.38 7.64 4.23
CA GLN A 6 -7.33 7.83 5.33
C GLN A 6 -6.63 8.22 6.63
N PRO A 7 -6.39 9.53 6.86
CA PRO A 7 -5.74 9.99 8.07
C PRO A 7 -6.63 9.96 9.32
N ALA A 8 -7.95 9.91 9.13
CA ALA A 8 -8.94 9.90 10.21
C ALA A 8 -10.19 9.13 9.76
N THR A 9 -10.09 7.80 9.67
CA THR A 9 -11.26 6.96 9.34
C THR A 9 -12.28 7.01 10.48
N PRO A 10 -13.58 7.29 10.21
CA PRO A 10 -14.61 7.26 11.24
C PRO A 10 -14.64 5.92 12.01
N GLY A 11 -14.60 6.00 13.34
CA GLY A 11 -14.65 4.84 14.22
C GLY A 11 -13.32 4.10 14.44
N LEU A 12 -12.21 4.56 13.86
CA LEU A 12 -10.87 4.02 14.09
C LEU A 12 -9.92 5.07 14.67
N SER A 13 -8.74 4.64 15.10
CA SER A 13 -7.69 5.56 15.54
C SER A 13 -7.17 6.41 14.37
N ASN A 14 -6.76 7.65 14.67
CA ASN A 14 -6.20 8.53 13.65
C ASN A 14 -4.80 8.05 13.21
N LEU A 15 -4.51 8.27 11.92
CA LEU A 15 -3.23 8.00 11.25
C LEU A 15 -2.70 9.32 10.63
N PRO A 16 -2.30 10.32 11.44
CA PRO A 16 -1.83 11.61 10.91
C PRO A 16 -0.56 11.48 10.04
N GLY A 17 0.21 10.39 10.19
CA GLY A 17 1.33 10.01 9.34
C GLY A 17 0.91 9.84 7.89
N THR A 18 -0.30 9.37 7.60
CA THR A 18 -0.84 9.27 6.25
C THR A 18 -0.79 10.60 5.47
N GLN A 19 -1.03 11.74 6.13
CA GLN A 19 -0.89 13.05 5.47
C GLN A 19 0.56 13.37 5.12
N LYS A 20 1.50 13.00 6.01
CA LYS A 20 2.95 13.17 5.75
C LYS A 20 3.41 12.26 4.62
N GLU A 21 2.89 11.04 4.56
CA GLU A 21 3.13 10.07 3.50
C GLU A 21 2.66 10.62 2.15
N CYS A 22 1.42 11.11 2.08
CA CYS A 22 0.88 11.77 0.89
C CYS A 22 1.74 12.97 0.47
N ALA A 23 2.07 13.87 1.40
CA ALA A 23 2.90 15.03 1.10
C ALA A 23 4.28 14.65 0.52
N ARG A 24 4.92 13.60 1.05
CA ARG A 24 6.21 13.10 0.55
C ARG A 24 6.09 12.47 -0.84
N ILE A 25 5.03 11.71 -1.09
CA ILE A 25 4.77 11.14 -2.43
C ILE A 25 4.57 12.26 -3.45
N ARG A 26 3.76 13.28 -3.11
CA ARG A 26 3.48 14.44 -3.96
C ARG A 26 4.74 15.26 -4.28
N ALA A 27 5.69 15.33 -3.34
CA ALA A 27 6.96 16.00 -3.57
C ALA A 27 7.88 15.24 -4.55
N LEU A 28 7.68 13.93 -4.73
CA LEU A 28 8.51 13.08 -5.59
C LEU A 28 7.90 12.81 -6.97
N ILE A 29 6.57 12.81 -7.06
CA ILE A 29 5.84 12.39 -8.25
C ILE A 29 5.09 13.59 -8.83
N PRO A 30 5.25 13.89 -10.14
CA PRO A 30 4.53 15.00 -10.78
C PRO A 30 3.01 14.89 -10.60
N ASP A 31 2.33 16.02 -10.43
CA ASP A 31 0.87 16.07 -10.22
C ASP A 31 0.06 15.41 -11.34
N THR A 32 0.60 15.35 -12.56
CA THR A 32 -0.02 14.67 -13.70
C THR A 32 0.10 13.14 -13.66
N ALA A 33 0.93 12.59 -12.76
CA ALA A 33 1.24 11.17 -12.69
C ALA A 33 0.53 10.43 -11.55
N TYR A 34 -0.27 11.12 -10.73
CA TYR A 34 -1.09 10.49 -9.69
C TYR A 34 -2.52 11.05 -9.59
N THR A 35 -3.39 10.28 -8.98
CA THR A 35 -4.71 10.72 -8.50
C THR A 35 -4.78 10.42 -7.02
N LEU A 36 -5.18 11.40 -6.22
CA LEU A 36 -5.32 11.28 -4.77
C LEU A 36 -6.80 11.23 -4.39
N LEU A 37 -7.18 10.19 -3.66
CA LEU A 37 -8.42 10.12 -2.91
C LEU A 37 -8.05 10.20 -1.43
N GLU A 38 -8.35 11.31 -0.78
CA GLU A 38 -8.02 11.53 0.63
C GLU A 38 -9.29 11.74 1.45
N HIS A 39 -9.34 11.12 2.63
CA HIS A 39 -10.42 11.25 3.61
C HIS A 39 -11.81 11.06 2.97
N GLU A 40 -12.68 12.07 3.00
CA GLU A 40 -14.05 12.02 2.44
C GLU A 40 -14.12 11.66 0.95
N GLN A 41 -13.01 11.81 0.21
CA GLN A 41 -12.95 11.42 -1.21
C GLN A 41 -12.61 9.94 -1.40
N ALA A 42 -11.99 9.30 -0.40
CA ALA A 42 -11.63 7.90 -0.41
C ALA A 42 -12.77 7.05 0.15
N VAL A 43 -13.85 6.96 -0.63
CA VAL A 43 -15.04 6.13 -0.34
C VAL A 43 -15.01 4.81 -1.11
N VAL A 44 -15.73 3.80 -0.62
CA VAL A 44 -15.75 2.43 -1.17
C VAL A 44 -16.14 2.42 -2.64
N ALA A 45 -17.30 2.97 -2.99
CA ALA A 45 -17.83 2.92 -4.36
C ALA A 45 -16.89 3.59 -5.38
N LYS A 46 -16.37 4.78 -5.04
CA LYS A 46 -15.44 5.53 -5.90
C LYS A 46 -14.13 4.75 -6.08
N THR A 47 -13.55 4.26 -4.97
CA THR A 47 -12.27 3.55 -5.00
C THR A 47 -12.37 2.26 -5.82
N ALA A 48 -13.39 1.43 -5.57
CA ALA A 48 -13.62 0.19 -6.31
C ALA A 48 -13.79 0.42 -7.82
N THR A 49 -14.45 1.51 -8.21
CA THR A 49 -14.68 1.85 -9.63
C THR A 49 -13.41 2.25 -10.37
N VAL A 50 -12.49 2.94 -9.70
CA VAL A 50 -11.31 3.53 -10.36
C VAL A 50 -10.05 2.69 -10.20
N ILE A 51 -9.97 1.79 -9.21
CA ILE A 51 -8.73 1.07 -8.86
C ILE A 51 -8.10 0.33 -10.05
N ASN A 52 -8.91 -0.34 -10.88
CA ASN A 52 -8.46 -1.10 -12.05
C ASN A 52 -8.01 -0.24 -13.24
N GLN A 53 -8.19 1.07 -13.16
CA GLN A 53 -7.72 2.02 -14.18
C GLN A 53 -6.26 2.41 -13.95
N TYR A 54 -5.67 2.05 -12.80
CA TYR A 54 -4.32 2.42 -12.44
C TYR A 54 -3.40 1.20 -12.33
N PRO A 55 -2.22 1.23 -12.98
CA PRO A 55 -1.25 0.13 -12.88
C PRO A 55 -0.55 0.08 -11.51
N TRP A 56 -0.70 1.12 -10.69
CA TRP A 56 -0.06 1.30 -9.38
C TRP A 56 -1.08 1.92 -8.43
N VAL A 57 -1.25 1.30 -7.27
CA VAL A 57 -2.15 1.78 -6.21
C VAL A 57 -1.39 1.78 -4.89
N HIS A 58 -1.52 2.87 -4.14
CA HIS A 58 -0.94 3.05 -2.83
C HIS A 58 -2.06 3.28 -1.81
N PHE A 59 -2.14 2.41 -0.79
CA PHE A 59 -3.08 2.54 0.31
C PHE A 59 -2.34 3.00 1.56
N ALA A 60 -2.65 4.20 2.04
CA ALA A 60 -2.22 4.74 3.32
C ALA A 60 -3.45 4.83 4.24
N CYS A 61 -3.83 3.70 4.83
CA CYS A 61 -5.03 3.56 5.65
C CYS A 61 -4.93 2.34 6.56
N HIS A 62 -5.91 2.13 7.44
CA HIS A 62 -6.04 0.89 8.19
C HIS A 62 -6.32 -0.29 7.25
N GLY A 63 -5.54 -1.36 7.39
CA GLY A 63 -5.83 -2.67 6.82
C GLY A 63 -6.48 -3.57 7.88
N VAL A 64 -7.48 -4.34 7.48
CA VAL A 64 -8.19 -5.30 8.33
C VAL A 64 -8.00 -6.68 7.74
N GLN A 65 -7.45 -7.62 8.52
CA GLN A 65 -7.41 -9.04 8.16
C GLN A 65 -8.58 -9.74 8.84
N ASP A 66 -9.39 -10.45 8.07
CA ASP A 66 -10.43 -11.33 8.60
C ASP A 66 -9.93 -12.77 8.55
N ALA A 67 -9.75 -13.37 9.73
CA ALA A 67 -9.21 -14.72 9.87
C ALA A 67 -10.26 -15.81 9.66
N VAL A 68 -11.56 -15.46 9.66
CA VAL A 68 -12.68 -16.40 9.50
C VAL A 68 -13.09 -16.48 8.04
N ASP A 69 -13.31 -15.32 7.40
CA ASP A 69 -13.54 -15.22 5.97
C ASP A 69 -12.49 -14.28 5.36
N PRO A 70 -11.40 -14.85 4.81
CA PRO A 70 -10.32 -14.07 4.22
C PRO A 70 -10.76 -13.07 3.14
N THR A 71 -11.89 -13.32 2.45
CA THR A 71 -12.44 -12.42 1.43
C THR A 71 -13.02 -11.13 2.02
N GLN A 72 -13.32 -11.12 3.32
CA GLN A 72 -13.76 -9.92 4.06
C GLN A 72 -12.61 -9.09 4.61
N SER A 73 -11.36 -9.53 4.42
CA SER A 73 -10.19 -8.66 4.63
C SER A 73 -10.30 -7.42 3.76
N ALA A 74 -9.94 -6.26 4.30
CA ALA A 74 -10.35 -4.99 3.72
C ALA A 74 -9.41 -3.83 4.01
N PHE A 75 -9.53 -2.78 3.20
CA PHE A 75 -9.02 -1.45 3.52
C PHE A 75 -10.14 -0.62 4.13
N ALA A 76 -9.90 0.01 5.28
CA ALA A 76 -10.87 0.90 5.91
C ALA A 76 -10.86 2.25 5.20
N LEU A 77 -11.99 2.58 4.59
CA LEU A 77 -12.27 3.80 3.84
C LEU A 77 -13.25 4.70 4.61
N TYR A 78 -13.53 5.89 4.10
CA TYR A 78 -14.28 6.91 4.84
C TYR A 78 -15.69 6.45 5.24
N ASP A 79 -16.37 5.76 4.33
CA ASP A 79 -17.76 5.32 4.46
C ASP A 79 -17.91 3.82 4.70
N GLY A 80 -16.82 3.06 4.82
CA GLY A 80 -16.90 1.62 5.03
C GLY A 80 -15.61 0.86 4.73
N ARG A 81 -15.76 -0.45 4.50
CA ARG A 81 -14.65 -1.36 4.21
C ARG A 81 -14.66 -1.71 2.73
N LEU A 82 -13.54 -1.47 2.04
CA LEU A 82 -13.30 -2.02 0.70
C LEU A 82 -12.74 -3.42 0.85
N THR A 83 -13.60 -4.43 0.79
CA THR A 83 -13.23 -5.83 0.98
C THR A 83 -12.58 -6.43 -0.27
N LEU A 84 -11.82 -7.50 -0.10
CA LEU A 84 -11.30 -8.27 -1.22
C LEU A 84 -12.42 -8.85 -2.09
N SER A 85 -13.53 -9.32 -1.49
CA SER A 85 -14.70 -9.81 -2.22
C SER A 85 -15.29 -8.76 -3.18
N MET A 86 -15.32 -7.49 -2.78
CA MET A 86 -15.76 -6.39 -3.66
C MET A 86 -14.81 -6.18 -4.85
N LEU A 87 -13.52 -6.47 -4.68
CA LEU A 87 -12.50 -6.26 -5.71
C LEU A 87 -12.33 -7.46 -6.65
N MET A 88 -12.46 -8.68 -6.12
CA MET A 88 -12.22 -9.93 -6.86
C MET A 88 -13.41 -10.34 -7.75
N GLY A 89 -14.63 -9.83 -7.50
CA GLY A 89 -15.82 -10.33 -8.19
C GLY A 89 -16.07 -11.83 -7.94
N THR A 90 -16.58 -12.56 -8.92
CA THR A 90 -16.99 -13.98 -8.81
C THR A 90 -15.85 -14.99 -8.66
N VAL A 91 -14.59 -14.54 -8.63
CA VAL A 91 -13.41 -15.42 -8.57
C VAL A 91 -13.14 -15.91 -7.14
N ALA A 92 -13.79 -15.31 -6.15
CA ALA A 92 -13.49 -15.50 -4.72
C ALA A 92 -14.38 -16.52 -3.98
N ASP A 93 -15.38 -17.13 -4.64
CA ASP A 93 -16.38 -17.98 -3.98
C ASP A 93 -15.80 -19.20 -3.23
N ASN A 94 -14.54 -19.57 -3.50
CA ASN A 94 -13.83 -20.69 -2.86
C ASN A 94 -12.42 -20.32 -2.32
N ALA A 95 -12.19 -19.06 -1.93
CA ALA A 95 -10.89 -18.68 -1.36
C ALA A 95 -10.69 -19.27 0.04
N GLU A 96 -9.85 -20.30 0.17
CA GLU A 96 -9.60 -20.97 1.47
C GLU A 96 -8.64 -20.20 2.39
N LEU A 97 -7.72 -19.40 1.81
CA LEU A 97 -6.76 -18.55 2.53
C LEU A 97 -6.38 -17.33 1.68
N ALA A 98 -6.68 -16.11 2.13
CA ALA A 98 -6.26 -14.87 1.49
C ALA A 98 -5.86 -13.80 2.52
N PHE A 99 -4.58 -13.45 2.57
CA PHE A 99 -4.17 -12.19 3.21
C PHE A 99 -4.46 -11.04 2.26
N LEU A 100 -4.71 -9.81 2.76
CA LEU A 100 -4.88 -8.60 1.92
C LEU A 100 -3.89 -8.54 0.74
N ALA A 101 -2.61 -8.82 0.98
CA ALA A 101 -1.60 -8.82 -0.08
C ALA A 101 -1.83 -9.89 -1.16
N ALA A 102 -2.15 -11.12 -0.76
CA ALA A 102 -2.48 -12.19 -1.70
C ALA A 102 -3.76 -11.86 -2.47
N GLY A 103 -4.74 -11.26 -1.80
CA GLY A 103 -5.98 -10.86 -2.43
C GLY A 103 -5.80 -9.82 -3.52
N MET A 104 -4.91 -8.84 -3.30
CA MET A 104 -4.56 -7.86 -4.33
C MET A 104 -3.87 -8.51 -5.54
N LEU A 105 -3.11 -9.60 -5.37
CA LEU A 105 -2.58 -10.36 -6.51
C LEU A 105 -3.70 -11.01 -7.33
N VAL A 106 -4.71 -11.59 -6.67
CA VAL A 106 -5.88 -12.19 -7.33
C VAL A 106 -6.72 -11.14 -8.08
N VAL A 107 -6.83 -9.92 -7.54
CA VAL A 107 -7.47 -8.77 -8.22
C VAL A 107 -6.74 -8.38 -9.51
N GLY A 108 -5.48 -8.81 -9.69
CA GLY A 108 -4.70 -8.64 -10.92
C GLY A 108 -3.44 -7.79 -10.78
N PHE A 109 -3.11 -7.32 -9.57
CA PHE A 109 -1.83 -6.65 -9.33
C PHE A 109 -0.69 -7.66 -9.43
N LYS A 110 0.39 -7.30 -10.16
CA LYS A 110 1.52 -8.21 -10.39
C LYS A 110 2.50 -8.29 -9.22
N GLY A 111 2.50 -7.27 -8.38
CA GLY A 111 3.33 -7.19 -7.18
C GLY A 111 2.69 -6.33 -6.11
N VAL A 112 2.88 -6.72 -4.85
CA VAL A 112 2.28 -6.06 -3.68
C VAL A 112 3.34 -5.89 -2.61
N ILE A 113 3.42 -4.67 -2.07
CA ILE A 113 4.19 -4.36 -0.87
C ILE A 113 3.19 -4.22 0.27
N ALA A 114 3.46 -4.91 1.37
CA ALA A 114 2.59 -4.93 2.54
C ALA A 114 3.41 -5.03 3.83
N THR A 115 2.73 -4.92 4.96
CA THR A 115 3.29 -5.19 6.28
C THR A 115 2.68 -6.49 6.84
N MET A 116 3.52 -7.33 7.45
CA MET A 116 3.06 -8.57 8.09
C MET A 116 2.28 -8.33 9.39
N TRP A 117 2.59 -7.23 10.08
CA TRP A 117 1.88 -6.78 11.29
C TRP A 117 1.71 -5.26 11.26
N SER A 118 1.04 -4.73 12.29
CA SER A 118 0.82 -3.28 12.42
C SER A 118 2.14 -2.55 12.61
N ILE A 119 2.36 -1.50 11.81
CA ILE A 119 3.51 -0.61 11.95
C ILE A 119 3.12 0.68 12.66
N GLY A 120 4.11 1.43 13.14
CA GLY A 120 3.89 2.77 13.67
C GLY A 120 3.50 3.74 12.54
N ASP A 121 2.52 4.60 12.81
CA ASP A 121 2.07 5.64 11.88
C ASP A 121 3.20 6.60 11.47
N GLU A 122 4.18 6.84 12.34
CA GLU A 122 5.36 7.65 12.03
C GLU A 122 6.39 6.98 11.11
N ASP A 123 6.35 5.65 11.00
CA ASP A 123 7.34 4.84 10.28
C ASP A 123 6.95 4.72 8.79
N ALA A 124 5.65 4.65 8.48
CA ALA A 124 5.14 4.53 7.11
C ALA A 124 5.61 5.65 6.16
N PRO A 125 5.56 6.95 6.54
CA PRO A 125 6.00 8.03 5.66
C PRO A 125 7.49 7.96 5.29
N ILE A 126 8.32 7.40 6.17
CA ILE A 126 9.77 7.22 5.92
C ILE A 126 9.97 6.15 4.85
N VAL A 127 9.29 5.01 5.00
CA VAL A 127 9.40 3.90 4.05
C VAL A 127 8.83 4.28 2.70
N ALA A 128 7.65 4.91 2.65
CA ALA A 128 7.03 5.32 1.39
C ALA A 128 7.91 6.29 0.61
N GLU A 129 8.48 7.31 1.27
CA GLU A 129 9.38 8.26 0.60
C GLU A 129 10.64 7.57 0.06
N ALA A 130 11.32 6.79 0.90
CA ALA A 130 12.54 6.10 0.50
C ALA A 130 12.26 5.10 -0.64
N TYR A 131 11.12 4.41 -0.58
CA TYR A 131 10.65 3.49 -1.61
C TYR A 131 10.45 4.20 -2.95
N TYR A 132 9.61 5.24 -3.01
CA TYR A 132 9.31 5.91 -4.28
C TYR A 132 10.53 6.62 -4.84
N ARG A 133 11.36 7.24 -3.98
CA ARG A 133 12.62 7.85 -4.40
C ARG A 133 13.53 6.81 -5.06
N LYS A 134 13.73 5.65 -4.44
CA LYS A 134 14.59 4.60 -4.99
C LYS A 134 13.99 3.97 -6.24
N LEU A 135 12.67 3.78 -6.28
CA LEU A 135 11.99 3.22 -7.44
C LEU A 135 12.13 4.13 -8.67
N LEU A 136 11.96 5.43 -8.50
CA LEU A 136 12.12 6.42 -9.58
C LEU A 136 13.57 6.46 -10.08
N ASP A 137 14.54 6.48 -9.15
CA ASP A 137 15.97 6.38 -9.46
C ASP A 137 16.26 5.16 -10.35
N LEU A 138 15.90 3.95 -9.87
CA LEU A 138 16.11 2.68 -10.59
C LEU A 138 15.51 2.67 -12.00
N ARG A 139 14.35 3.31 -12.19
CA ARG A 139 13.67 3.39 -13.49
C ARG A 139 14.32 4.38 -14.43
N SER A 140 14.81 5.49 -13.89
CA SER A 140 15.49 6.53 -14.69
C SER A 140 16.89 6.10 -15.13
N SER A 141 17.58 5.27 -14.35
CA SER A 141 18.94 4.81 -14.63
C SER A 141 19.01 3.61 -15.59
N GLY A 142 17.88 3.02 -15.98
CA GLY A 142 17.85 1.86 -16.88
C GLY A 142 18.39 0.56 -16.27
N THR A 143 18.66 0.53 -14.97
CA THR A 143 19.19 -0.66 -14.26
C THR A 143 18.13 -1.74 -14.05
N VAL A 144 16.86 -1.41 -14.26
CA VAL A 144 15.75 -2.37 -14.18
C VAL A 144 15.65 -3.12 -15.50
N GLY A 145 16.02 -4.40 -15.49
CA GLY A 145 15.90 -5.28 -16.67
C GLY A 145 14.46 -5.35 -17.21
N ALA A 146 14.33 -5.67 -18.51
CA ALA A 146 13.05 -5.75 -19.19
C ALA A 146 12.05 -6.64 -18.42
N GLY A 147 10.83 -6.14 -18.22
CA GLY A 147 9.76 -6.84 -17.50
C GLY A 147 9.86 -6.83 -15.97
N ARG A 148 10.88 -6.19 -15.38
CA ARG A 148 11.01 -6.06 -13.91
C ARG A 148 10.45 -4.72 -13.45
N THR A 149 9.88 -4.68 -12.24
CA THR A 149 9.26 -3.46 -11.70
C THR A 149 10.25 -2.56 -10.94
N GLY A 150 11.33 -3.14 -10.41
CA GLY A 150 12.26 -2.50 -9.47
C GLY A 150 11.75 -2.46 -8.02
N ALA A 151 10.54 -2.97 -7.75
CA ALA A 151 9.86 -2.84 -6.46
C ALA A 151 10.62 -3.51 -5.31
N ALA A 152 11.09 -4.74 -5.48
CA ALA A 152 11.82 -5.45 -4.44
C ALA A 152 13.11 -4.73 -4.00
N TYR A 153 13.87 -4.18 -4.95
CA TYR A 153 15.09 -3.41 -4.65
C TYR A 153 14.77 -2.06 -3.98
N ALA A 154 13.73 -1.39 -4.43
CA ALA A 154 13.26 -0.15 -3.80
C ALA A 154 12.78 -0.40 -2.36
N LEU A 155 12.08 -1.52 -2.10
CA LEU A 155 11.64 -1.88 -0.75
C LEU A 155 12.83 -2.22 0.14
N HIS A 156 13.81 -2.98 -0.37
CA HIS A 156 15.04 -3.28 0.37
C HIS A 156 15.75 -2.01 0.85
N GLU A 157 15.90 -1.02 -0.04
CA GLU A 157 16.50 0.27 0.33
C GLU A 157 15.64 1.04 1.34
N ALA A 158 14.32 1.06 1.16
CA ALA A 158 13.42 1.74 2.08
C ALA A 158 13.45 1.15 3.50
N VAL A 159 13.49 -0.17 3.61
CA VAL A 159 13.62 -0.88 4.89
C VAL A 159 14.99 -0.62 5.52
N LYS A 160 16.06 -0.54 4.73
CA LYS A 160 17.39 -0.15 5.23
C LYS A 160 17.37 1.26 5.82
N VAL A 161 16.79 2.23 5.13
CA VAL A 161 16.64 3.61 5.63
C VAL A 161 15.87 3.64 6.95
N LEU A 162 14.76 2.91 7.04
CA LEU A 162 13.99 2.83 8.28
C LEU A 162 14.83 2.20 9.40
N ARG A 163 15.50 1.07 9.13
CA ARG A 163 16.34 0.35 10.09
C ARG A 163 17.46 1.22 10.65
N GLU A 164 18.13 2.01 9.81
CA GLU A 164 19.16 2.96 10.25
C GLU A 164 18.59 4.05 11.15
N LYS A 165 17.37 4.51 10.87
CA LYS A 165 16.70 5.55 11.63
C LYS A 165 16.14 5.08 12.98
N VAL A 166 15.53 3.89 13.02
CA VAL A 166 14.90 3.35 14.23
C VAL A 166 15.86 2.52 15.06
N GLY A 167 17.01 2.13 14.51
CA GLY A 167 18.00 1.26 15.15
C GLY A 167 17.79 -0.22 14.82
N GLU A 168 18.89 -0.92 14.57
CA GLU A 168 18.90 -2.31 14.11
C GLU A 168 18.15 -3.28 15.04
N GLN A 169 18.26 -3.06 16.36
CA GLN A 169 17.62 -3.91 17.37
C GLN A 169 16.09 -3.76 17.43
N ASN A 170 15.52 -2.71 16.82
CA ASN A 170 14.08 -2.46 16.81
C ASN A 170 13.38 -3.23 15.68
N LEU A 171 13.55 -4.56 15.67
CA LEU A 171 13.04 -5.49 14.65
C LEU A 171 11.55 -5.31 14.37
N VAL A 172 10.75 -5.07 15.41
CA VAL A 172 9.29 -4.87 15.29
C VAL A 172 8.93 -3.71 14.36
N LYS A 173 9.80 -2.68 14.25
CA LYS A 173 9.55 -1.51 13.40
C LYS A 173 9.91 -1.75 11.93
N TRP A 174 11.03 -2.40 11.65
CA TRP A 174 11.57 -2.46 10.27
C TRP A 174 11.46 -3.83 9.59
N ALA A 175 11.28 -4.92 10.33
CA ALA A 175 11.13 -6.25 9.74
C ALA A 175 9.76 -6.58 9.08
N PRO A 176 8.62 -5.90 9.33
CA PRO A 176 7.33 -6.36 8.81
C PRO A 176 7.16 -6.21 7.31
N PHE A 177 7.99 -5.40 6.64
CA PHE A 177 7.79 -5.03 5.25
C PHE A 177 8.14 -6.18 4.31
N VAL A 178 7.17 -6.56 3.49
CA VAL A 178 7.27 -7.71 2.57
C VAL A 178 6.84 -7.32 1.16
N HIS A 179 7.40 -8.02 0.18
CA HIS A 179 7.04 -7.90 -1.23
C HIS A 179 6.61 -9.27 -1.77
N PHE A 180 5.43 -9.33 -2.38
CA PHE A 180 4.91 -10.51 -3.08
C PHE A 180 4.78 -10.21 -4.57
N GLY A 181 5.07 -11.17 -5.44
CA GLY A 181 4.92 -11.03 -6.90
C GLY A 181 6.21 -10.65 -7.65
N VAL A 182 6.07 -10.27 -8.92
CA VAL A 182 7.18 -10.08 -9.90
C VAL A 182 7.22 -8.69 -10.54
#